data_AF-A0A2D2ATG1-F1
#
_entry.id   AF-A0A2D2ATG1-F1
#
_cell.length_a   1.000
_cell.length_b   1.000
_cell.length_c   1.000
_cell.angle_alpha   90.00
_cell.angle_beta   90.00
_cell.angle_gamma   90.00
#
_symmetry.space_group_name_H-M   'P 1'
#
loop_
_entity.id
_entity.type
_entity.pdbx_description
1 polymer ?
#
loop_
_entity_poly.entity_id
_entity_poly.type
_entity_poly.pdbx_seq_one_letter_code
_entity_poly.pdbx_strand_id
1 'polypeptide(L)'
;MPAFFEAHFWDLSNPEFWVGVGLLLFFGVVWWKARKMIAGMIDGKAVEIQANLDEATRLRAEAEAMLADIRAQREDAERQAAEMLKAAEADAARLAEEAKAKLEEQIVRRAALAERKIASAEAQAAAEVKAAAAELASQLAEQVLAARTAVAKTDASVDEAIKGLAARLQ
;
A
#
# COMPACT_ATOMS: atom_id res chain seq x y z
N MET A 1 27.86 83.64 49.68
CA MET A 1 28.85 82.57 49.44
C MET A 1 28.41 81.38 50.26
N PRO A 2 28.61 80.12 49.84
CA PRO A 2 28.09 79.04 50.65
C PRO A 2 28.93 78.92 51.94
N ALA A 3 28.25 78.74 53.07
CA ALA A 3 28.79 78.95 54.41
C ALA A 3 30.05 78.10 54.72
N PHE A 4 30.26 76.99 54.00
CA PHE A 4 31.41 76.10 54.18
C PHE A 4 32.78 76.64 53.71
N PHE A 5 32.82 77.78 53.02
CA PHE A 5 34.08 78.47 52.65
C PHE A 5 34.54 79.49 53.71
N GLU A 6 33.78 79.72 54.77
CA GLU A 6 34.15 80.63 55.86
C GLU A 6 34.83 79.89 57.03
N ALA A 7 35.88 80.47 57.61
CA ALA A 7 36.65 79.82 58.69
C ALA A 7 35.82 79.54 59.97
N HIS A 8 34.76 80.31 60.21
CA HIS A 8 33.82 80.11 61.34
C HIS A 8 32.85 78.93 61.12
N PHE A 9 32.79 78.36 59.91
CA PHE A 9 32.00 77.16 59.65
C PHE A 9 32.59 75.91 60.31
N TRP A 10 33.90 75.91 60.58
CA TRP A 10 34.60 74.78 61.20
C TRP A 10 34.68 74.88 62.73
N ASP A 11 34.00 75.86 63.34
CA ASP A 11 33.85 75.96 64.78
C ASP A 11 32.81 74.94 65.28
N LEU A 12 33.16 74.18 66.32
CA LEU A 12 32.31 73.16 66.96
C LEU A 12 31.03 73.75 67.57
N SER A 13 31.01 75.07 67.80
CA SER A 13 29.85 75.81 68.30
C SER A 13 28.85 76.22 67.19
N ASN A 14 29.18 76.03 65.91
CA ASN A 14 28.34 76.44 64.78
C ASN A 14 27.31 75.35 64.41
N PRO A 15 26.00 75.62 64.45
CA PRO A 15 24.97 74.65 64.08
C PRO A 15 25.07 74.17 62.61
N GLU A 16 25.55 75.02 61.69
CA GLU A 16 25.64 74.67 60.26
C GLU A 16 26.68 73.57 59.97
N PHE A 17 27.74 73.49 60.78
CA PHE A 17 28.74 72.41 60.72
C PHE A 17 28.10 71.04 60.96
N TRP A 18 27.32 70.94 62.04
CA TRP A 18 26.64 69.70 62.43
C TRP A 18 25.55 69.29 61.41
N VAL A 19 24.89 70.26 60.76
CA VAL A 19 23.99 70.00 59.63
C VAL A 19 24.75 69.39 58.44
N GLY A 20 25.94 69.92 58.11
CA GLY A 20 26.81 69.36 57.06
C GLY A 20 27.30 67.95 57.37
N VAL A 21 27.70 67.69 58.62
CA VAL A 21 28.08 66.34 59.09
C VAL A 21 26.90 65.38 59.02
N GLY A 22 25.70 65.82 59.43
CA GLY A 22 24.47 65.04 59.30
C GLY A 22 24.12 64.70 57.86
N LEU A 23 24.30 65.66 56.93
CA LEU A 23 24.08 65.46 55.49
C LEU A 23 25.08 64.45 54.90
N LEU A 24 26.36 64.54 55.26
CA LEU A 24 27.38 63.58 54.83
C LEU A 24 27.10 62.17 55.39
N LEU A 25 26.72 62.05 56.66
CA LEU A 25 26.31 60.77 57.24
C LEU A 25 25.06 60.21 56.54
N PHE A 26 24.08 61.05 56.24
CA PHE A 26 22.89 60.65 55.49
C PHE A 26 23.24 60.12 54.10
N PHE A 27 24.05 60.86 53.32
CA PHE A 27 24.51 60.40 52.01
C PHE A 27 25.37 59.13 52.10
N GLY A 28 26.21 59.00 53.13
CA GLY A 28 27.01 57.80 53.36
C GLY A 28 26.15 56.54 53.57
N VAL A 29 25.11 56.64 54.41
CA VAL A 29 24.17 55.54 54.67
C VAL A 29 23.32 55.22 53.43
N VAL A 30 22.81 56.26 52.74
CA VAL A 30 22.02 56.10 51.52
C VAL A 30 22.86 55.46 50.42
N TRP A 31 24.09 55.92 50.20
CA TRP A 31 25.01 55.37 49.21
C TRP A 31 25.33 53.90 49.47
N TRP A 32 25.60 53.53 50.73
CA TRP A 32 25.91 52.14 51.08
C TRP A 32 24.73 51.20 50.78
N LYS A 33 23.50 51.61 51.11
CA LYS A 33 22.29 50.82 50.84
C LYS A 33 21.91 50.82 49.35
N ALA A 34 21.98 51.98 48.70
CA ALA A 34 21.66 52.13 47.28
C ALA A 34 22.64 51.35 46.38
N ARG A 35 23.94 51.34 46.71
CA ARG A 35 24.95 50.57 45.97
C ARG A 35 24.59 49.08 45.91
N LYS A 36 24.18 48.51 47.05
CA LYS A 36 23.80 47.09 47.13
C LYS A 36 22.55 46.79 46.29
N MET A 37 21.56 47.68 46.33
CA MET A 37 20.33 47.52 45.55
C MET A 37 20.58 47.61 44.04
N ILE A 38 21.34 48.63 43.60
CA ILE A 38 21.66 48.83 42.18
C ILE A 38 22.50 47.67 41.64
N ALA A 39 23.53 47.23 42.37
CA ALA A 39 24.33 46.08 41.98
C ALA A 39 23.47 44.81 41.84
N GLY A 40 22.60 44.53 42.82
CA GLY A 40 21.72 43.36 42.77
C GLY A 40 20.72 43.39 41.61
N MET A 41 20.23 44.55 41.19
CA MET A 41 19.35 44.67 40.02
C MET A 41 20.10 44.37 38.71
N ILE A 42 21.34 44.84 38.57
CA ILE A 42 22.17 44.58 37.39
C ILE A 42 22.55 43.09 37.33
N ASP A 43 22.97 42.51 38.45
CA ASP A 43 23.28 41.08 38.55
C ASP A 43 22.06 40.23 38.23
N GLY A 44 20.88 40.60 38.75
CA GLY A 44 19.61 39.93 38.44
C GLY A 44 19.29 39.94 36.95
N LYS A 45 19.53 41.07 36.27
CA LYS A 45 19.35 41.16 34.81
C LYS A 45 20.38 40.36 34.03
N ALA A 46 21.64 40.33 34.47
CA ALA A 46 22.66 39.50 33.86
C ALA A 46 22.31 38.00 33.96
N VAL A 47 21.83 37.54 35.12
CA VAL A 47 21.37 36.16 35.33
C VAL A 47 20.16 35.83 34.45
N GLU A 48 19.17 36.73 34.38
CA GLU A 48 17.99 36.56 33.53
C GLU A 48 18.37 36.44 32.05
N ILE A 49 19.25 37.33 31.56
CA ILE A 49 19.74 37.28 30.18
C ILE A 49 20.51 35.99 29.90
N GLN A 50 21.40 35.59 30.81
CA GLN A 50 22.16 34.35 30.65
C GLN A 50 21.25 33.14 30.57
N ALA A 51 20.25 33.05 31.47
CA ALA A 51 19.28 31.96 31.46
C ALA A 51 18.49 31.89 30.15
N ASN A 52 18.05 33.04 29.63
CA ASN A 52 17.35 33.12 28.34
C ASN A 52 18.24 32.70 27.15
N LEU A 53 19.54 33.07 27.17
CA LEU A 53 20.50 32.67 26.14
C LEU A 53 20.81 31.17 26.19
N ASP A 54 20.93 30.60 27.39
CA ASP A 54 21.15 29.17 27.58
C ASP A 54 19.94 28.37 27.09
N GLU A 55 18.72 28.83 27.41
CA GLU A 55 17.48 28.22 26.93
C GLU A 55 17.34 28.33 25.42
N ALA A 56 17.62 29.49 24.82
CA ALA A 56 17.59 29.67 23.37
C ALA A 56 18.61 28.76 22.67
N THR A 57 19.81 28.59 23.25
CA THR A 57 20.84 27.69 22.72
C THR A 57 20.39 26.24 22.80
N ARG A 58 19.79 25.83 23.91
CA ARG A 58 19.20 24.49 24.07
C ARG A 58 18.10 24.23 23.04
N LEU A 59 17.15 25.16 22.90
CA LEU A 59 16.05 25.04 21.93
C LEU A 59 16.56 24.95 20.50
N ARG A 60 17.60 25.72 20.17
CA ARG A 60 18.25 25.63 18.86
C ARG A 60 18.90 24.26 18.64
N ALA A 61 19.63 23.74 19.63
CA ALA A 61 20.25 22.43 19.54
C ALA A 61 19.19 21.31 19.38
N GLU A 62 18.07 21.39 20.11
CA GLU A 62 16.94 20.47 19.98
C GLU A 62 16.30 20.54 18.58
N ALA A 63 16.11 21.76 18.05
CA ALA A 63 15.56 21.95 16.71
C ALA A 63 16.50 21.44 15.62
N GLU A 64 17.81 21.66 15.75
CA GLU A 64 18.83 21.14 14.83
C GLU A 64 18.89 19.60 14.87
N ALA A 65 18.79 19.01 16.07
CA ALA A 65 18.72 17.56 16.23
C ALA A 65 17.44 16.97 15.60
N MET A 66 16.28 17.59 15.84
CA MET A 66 15.01 17.17 15.23
C MET A 66 15.04 17.30 13.71
N LEU A 67 15.64 18.36 13.17
CA LEU A 67 15.79 18.52 11.73
C LEU A 67 16.70 17.45 11.11
N ALA A 68 17.80 17.10 11.78
CA ALA A 68 18.68 16.03 11.34
C ALA A 68 17.97 14.68 11.32
N ASP A 69 17.20 14.38 12.36
CA ASP A 69 16.41 13.16 12.47
C ASP A 69 15.34 13.08 11.37
N ILE A 70 14.57 14.15 11.15
CA ILE A 70 13.56 14.20 10.07
C ILE A 70 14.20 14.02 8.69
N ARG A 71 15.39 14.59 8.45
CA ARG A 71 16.11 14.40 7.18
C ARG A 71 16.53 12.95 6.99
N ALA A 72 17.06 12.32 8.04
CA ALA A 72 17.44 10.91 8.00
C ALA A 72 16.23 10.01 7.78
N GLN A 73 15.12 10.25 8.49
CA GLN A 73 13.86 9.52 8.31
C GLN A 73 13.32 9.69 6.89
N ARG A 74 13.41 10.89 6.32
CA ARG A 74 12.97 11.15 4.94
C ARG A 74 13.80 10.39 3.93
N GLU A 75 15.13 10.39 4.06
CA GLU A 75 16.01 9.65 3.15
C GLU A 75 15.76 8.14 3.24
N ASP A 76 15.56 7.63 4.46
CA ASP A 76 15.21 6.22 4.67
C ASP A 76 13.84 5.87 4.07
N ALA A 77 12.83 6.72 4.25
CA ALA A 77 11.51 6.55 3.66
C ALA A 77 11.55 6.58 2.12
N GLU A 78 12.32 7.50 1.53
CA GLU A 78 12.53 7.57 0.08
C GLU A 78 13.21 6.29 -0.44
N ARG A 79 14.22 5.77 0.27
CA ARG A 79 14.87 4.49 -0.06
C ARG A 79 13.90 3.31 0.04
N GLN A 80 13.16 3.21 1.14
CA GLN A 80 12.18 2.13 1.34
C GLN A 80 11.09 2.17 0.28
N ALA A 81 10.60 3.36 -0.08
CA ALA A 81 9.60 3.52 -1.15
C ALA A 81 10.15 3.08 -2.51
N ALA A 82 11.40 3.43 -2.82
CA ALA A 82 12.07 3.00 -4.05
C ALA A 82 12.28 1.47 -4.09
N GLU A 83 12.66 0.85 -2.98
CA GLU A 83 12.78 -0.59 -2.86
C GLU A 83 11.42 -1.30 -2.99
N MET A 84 10.38 -0.77 -2.36
CA MET A 84 9.02 -1.28 -2.46
C MET A 84 8.51 -1.22 -3.91
N LEU A 85 8.77 -0.12 -4.62
CA LEU A 85 8.38 0.02 -6.02
C LEU A 85 9.11 -1.00 -6.90
N LYS A 86 10.43 -1.15 -6.73
CA LYS A 86 11.22 -2.16 -7.46
C LYS A 86 10.72 -3.59 -7.20
N ALA A 87 10.42 -3.91 -5.94
CA ALA A 87 9.86 -5.22 -5.58
C ALA A 87 8.50 -5.45 -6.22
N ALA A 88 7.61 -4.45 -6.19
CA ALA A 88 6.30 -4.52 -6.82
C ALA A 88 6.38 -4.68 -8.35
N GLU A 89 7.30 -3.98 -9.01
CA GLU A 89 7.54 -4.14 -10.45
C GLU A 89 8.06 -5.53 -10.79
N ALA A 90 9.01 -6.06 -10.01
CA ALA A 90 9.54 -7.40 -10.19
C ALA A 90 8.46 -8.48 -9.99
N ASP A 91 7.62 -8.32 -8.96
CA ASP A 91 6.50 -9.22 -8.70
C ASP A 91 5.42 -9.12 -9.78
N ALA A 92 5.10 -7.91 -10.25
CA ALA A 92 4.16 -7.72 -11.36
C ALA A 92 4.66 -8.37 -12.65
N ALA A 93 5.95 -8.23 -12.97
CA ALA A 93 6.56 -8.89 -14.12
C ALA A 93 6.49 -10.42 -14.01
N ARG A 94 6.84 -10.98 -12.84
CA ARG A 94 6.74 -12.42 -12.58
C ARG A 94 5.32 -12.94 -12.69
N LEU A 95 4.35 -12.25 -12.08
CA LEU A 95 2.94 -12.60 -12.17
C LEU A 95 2.42 -12.51 -13.60
N ALA A 96 2.86 -11.53 -14.39
CA ALA A 96 2.48 -11.40 -15.79
C ALA A 96 2.98 -12.60 -16.62
N GLU A 97 4.23 -13.01 -16.43
CA GLU A 97 4.79 -14.18 -17.11
C GLU A 97 4.11 -15.49 -16.67
N GLU A 98 3.88 -15.68 -15.37
CA GLU A 98 3.11 -16.84 -14.87
C GLU A 98 1.67 -16.86 -15.41
N ALA A 99 1.02 -15.70 -15.51
CA ALA A 99 -0.33 -15.58 -16.04
C ALA A 99 -0.37 -15.90 -17.54
N LYS A 100 0.61 -15.41 -18.33
CA LYS A 100 0.73 -15.75 -19.75
C LYS A 100 0.89 -17.25 -19.95
N ALA A 101 1.82 -17.87 -19.22
CA ALA A 101 2.05 -19.33 -19.32
C ALA A 101 0.77 -20.12 -18.99
N LYS A 102 0.05 -19.74 -17.92
CA LYS A 102 -1.23 -20.37 -17.56
C LYS A 102 -2.31 -20.14 -18.62
N LEU A 103 -2.38 -18.96 -19.23
CA LEU A 103 -3.33 -18.65 -20.29
C LEU A 103 -3.06 -19.48 -21.54
N GLU A 104 -1.80 -19.61 -21.94
CA GLU A 104 -1.39 -20.47 -23.06
C GLU A 104 -1.79 -21.93 -22.82
N GLU A 105 -1.51 -22.46 -21.61
CA GLU A 105 -1.93 -23.82 -21.23
C GLU A 105 -3.46 -23.98 -21.30
N GLN A 106 -4.21 -22.98 -20.80
CA GLN A 106 -5.67 -22.99 -20.85
C GLN A 106 -6.21 -22.93 -22.27
N ILE A 107 -5.59 -22.15 -23.16
CA ILE A 107 -5.97 -22.06 -24.57
C ILE A 107 -5.76 -23.42 -25.25
N VAL A 108 -4.59 -24.03 -25.08
CA VAL A 108 -4.27 -25.36 -25.65
C VAL A 108 -5.27 -26.40 -25.14
N ARG A 109 -5.55 -26.41 -23.84
CA ARG A 109 -6.52 -27.33 -23.24
C ARG A 109 -7.94 -27.11 -23.79
N ARG A 110 -8.37 -25.85 -23.96
CA ARG A 110 -9.69 -25.53 -24.53
C ARG A 110 -9.78 -25.92 -26.00
N ALA A 111 -8.72 -25.70 -26.78
CA ALA A 111 -8.65 -26.13 -28.17
C ALA A 111 -8.80 -27.66 -28.28
N ALA A 112 -8.03 -28.42 -27.49
CA ALA A 112 -8.12 -29.87 -27.47
C ALA A 112 -9.51 -30.39 -27.05
N LEU A 113 -10.18 -29.72 -26.10
CA LEU A 113 -11.56 -30.06 -25.73
C LEU A 113 -12.56 -29.76 -26.85
N ALA A 114 -12.38 -28.66 -27.58
CA ALA A 114 -13.21 -28.32 -28.73
C ALA A 114 -13.02 -29.33 -29.87
N GLU A 115 -11.79 -29.71 -30.20
CA GLU A 115 -11.47 -30.74 -31.19
C GLU A 115 -12.10 -32.08 -30.82
N ARG A 116 -12.00 -32.52 -29.55
CA ARG A 116 -12.65 -33.74 -29.07
C ARG A 116 -14.17 -33.69 -29.20
N LYS A 117 -14.79 -32.53 -28.93
CA LYS A 117 -16.24 -32.33 -29.11
C LYS A 117 -16.64 -32.41 -30.58
N ILE A 118 -15.85 -31.80 -31.48
CA ILE A 118 -16.09 -31.86 -32.93
C ILE A 118 -15.99 -33.31 -33.40
N ALA A 119 -14.92 -34.03 -33.06
CA ALA A 119 -14.76 -35.43 -33.45
C ALA A 119 -15.90 -36.33 -32.93
N SER A 120 -16.36 -36.09 -31.69
CA SER A 120 -17.53 -36.80 -31.15
C SER A 120 -18.81 -36.47 -31.92
N ALA A 121 -19.03 -35.22 -32.28
CA ALA A 121 -20.20 -34.79 -33.03
C ALA A 121 -20.19 -35.35 -34.46
N GLU A 122 -19.02 -35.39 -35.11
CA GLU A 122 -18.83 -36.01 -36.44
C GLU A 122 -19.13 -37.51 -36.41
N ALA A 123 -18.62 -38.23 -35.41
CA ALA A 123 -18.90 -39.65 -35.25
C ALA A 123 -20.40 -39.91 -35.02
N GLN A 124 -21.06 -39.08 -34.22
CA GLN A 124 -22.50 -39.18 -33.97
C GLN A 124 -23.32 -38.86 -35.22
N ALA A 125 -23.00 -37.80 -35.95
CA ALA A 125 -23.67 -37.46 -37.21
C ALA A 125 -23.50 -38.56 -38.27
N ALA A 126 -22.31 -39.15 -38.39
CA ALA A 126 -22.07 -40.27 -39.30
C ALA A 126 -22.91 -41.51 -38.92
N ALA A 127 -23.04 -41.80 -37.62
CA ALA A 127 -23.90 -42.88 -37.14
C ALA A 127 -25.39 -42.62 -37.42
N GLU A 128 -25.86 -41.38 -37.22
CA GLU A 128 -27.23 -40.96 -37.51
C GLU A 128 -27.57 -41.09 -39.00
N VAL A 129 -26.68 -40.64 -39.91
CA VAL A 129 -26.86 -40.79 -41.36
C VAL A 129 -26.93 -42.27 -41.76
N LYS A 130 -26.05 -43.10 -41.19
CA LYS A 130 -26.05 -44.55 -41.45
C LYS A 130 -27.33 -45.22 -40.96
N ALA A 131 -27.82 -44.84 -39.78
CA ALA A 131 -29.08 -45.34 -39.23
C ALA A 131 -30.27 -44.93 -40.11
N ALA A 132 -30.34 -43.65 -40.52
CA ALA A 132 -31.38 -43.17 -41.42
C ALA A 132 -31.36 -43.87 -42.79
N ALA A 133 -30.18 -44.14 -43.34
CA ALA A 133 -30.03 -44.89 -44.59
C ALA A 133 -30.47 -46.36 -44.44
N ALA A 134 -30.13 -47.00 -43.31
CA ALA A 134 -30.55 -48.38 -43.03
C ALA A 134 -32.07 -48.49 -42.85
N GLU A 135 -32.68 -47.52 -42.16
CA GLU A 135 -34.13 -47.42 -41.99
C GLU A 135 -34.83 -47.25 -43.34
N LEU A 136 -34.37 -46.32 -44.18
CA LEU A 136 -34.90 -46.11 -45.53
C LEU A 136 -34.75 -47.37 -46.40
N ALA A 137 -33.60 -48.05 -46.33
CA ALA A 137 -33.38 -49.29 -47.07
C ALA A 137 -34.33 -50.41 -46.60
N SER A 138 -34.60 -50.51 -45.29
CA SER A 138 -35.55 -51.48 -44.74
C SER A 138 -36.98 -51.21 -45.23
N GLN A 139 -37.41 -49.94 -45.22
CA GLN A 139 -38.73 -49.54 -45.70
C GLN A 139 -38.90 -49.81 -47.19
N LEU A 140 -37.87 -49.54 -48.00
CA LEU A 140 -37.88 -49.88 -49.43
C LEU A 140 -37.90 -51.39 -49.66
N ALA A 141 -37.14 -52.17 -48.87
CA ALA A 141 -37.15 -53.63 -48.95
C ALA A 141 -38.51 -54.21 -48.59
N GLU A 142 -39.17 -53.69 -47.55
CA GLU A 142 -40.55 -54.04 -47.18
C GLU A 142 -41.53 -53.73 -48.31
N GLN A 143 -41.45 -52.53 -48.92
CA GLN A 143 -42.29 -52.16 -50.05
C GLN A 143 -42.08 -53.06 -51.27
N VAL A 144 -40.82 -53.38 -51.61
CA VAL A 144 -40.50 -54.28 -52.72
C VAL A 144 -40.98 -55.71 -52.43
N LEU A 145 -40.81 -56.19 -51.20
CA LEU A 145 -41.27 -57.51 -50.79
C LEU A 145 -42.79 -57.59 -50.84
N ALA A 146 -43.51 -56.60 -50.31
CA ALA A 146 -44.97 -56.50 -50.38
C ALA A 146 -45.49 -56.44 -51.83
N ALA A 147 -44.81 -55.69 -52.70
CA ALA A 147 -45.12 -55.64 -54.13
C ALA A 147 -44.89 -57.00 -54.82
N ARG A 148 -43.82 -57.72 -54.46
CA ARG A 148 -43.52 -59.05 -55.02
C ARG A 148 -44.47 -60.13 -54.52
N THR A 149 -44.84 -60.14 -53.24
CA THR A 149 -45.81 -61.11 -52.70
C THR A 149 -47.22 -60.87 -53.22
N ALA A 150 -47.57 -59.64 -53.60
CA ALA A 150 -48.83 -59.35 -54.30
C ALA A 150 -48.89 -59.96 -55.73
N VAL A 151 -47.74 -60.17 -56.37
CA VAL A 151 -47.64 -60.69 -57.76
C VAL A 151 -47.32 -62.19 -57.80
N ALA A 152 -46.52 -62.71 -56.85
CA ALA A 152 -46.12 -64.10 -56.76
C ALA A 152 -46.94 -64.84 -55.68
N LYS A 153 -47.78 -65.79 -56.09
CA LYS A 153 -48.42 -66.75 -55.17
C LYS A 153 -47.34 -67.50 -54.37
N THR A 154 -47.54 -67.53 -53.06
CA THR A 154 -46.61 -67.72 -51.92
C THR A 154 -45.88 -69.07 -51.76
N ASP A 155 -45.68 -69.86 -52.81
CA ASP A 155 -45.24 -71.26 -52.61
C ASP A 155 -43.71 -71.46 -52.63
N ALA A 156 -42.96 -70.81 -53.53
CA ALA A 156 -41.55 -71.10 -53.72
C ALA A 156 -40.63 -70.65 -52.56
N SER A 157 -40.92 -69.52 -51.92
CA SER A 157 -40.09 -68.96 -50.84
C SER A 157 -40.26 -69.72 -49.51
N VAL A 158 -41.42 -70.33 -49.29
CA VAL A 158 -41.72 -71.13 -48.09
C VAL A 158 -40.98 -72.46 -48.13
N ASP A 159 -40.93 -73.11 -49.29
CA ASP A 159 -40.17 -74.36 -49.47
C ASP A 159 -38.66 -74.18 -49.26
N GLU A 160 -38.11 -73.02 -49.65
CA GLU A 160 -36.69 -72.71 -49.44
C GLU A 160 -36.37 -72.43 -47.96
N ALA A 161 -37.25 -71.72 -47.24
CA ALA A 161 -37.11 -71.50 -45.80
C ALA A 161 -37.20 -72.81 -45.00
N ILE A 162 -38.08 -73.74 -45.41
CA ILE A 162 -38.20 -75.08 -44.80
C ILE A 162 -36.91 -75.89 -45.01
N LYS A 163 -36.30 -75.83 -46.20
CA LYS A 163 -35.00 -76.48 -46.45
C LYS A 163 -33.86 -75.85 -45.62
N GLY A 164 -33.84 -74.54 -45.47
CA GLY A 164 -32.83 -73.83 -44.66
C GLY A 164 -32.89 -74.16 -43.16
N LEU A 165 -34.10 -74.39 -42.63
CA LEU A 165 -34.31 -74.88 -41.26
C LEU A 165 -33.86 -76.34 -41.09
N ALA A 166 -34.14 -77.19 -42.07
CA ALA A 166 -33.68 -78.58 -42.05
C ALA A 166 -32.14 -78.70 -42.06
N ALA A 167 -31.45 -77.79 -42.77
CA ALA A 167 -29.99 -77.78 -42.85
C ALA A 167 -29.27 -77.23 -41.60
N ARG A 168 -29.97 -76.54 -40.68
CA ARG A 168 -29.42 -76.08 -39.38
C ARG A 168 -29.72 -77.03 -38.21
N LEU A 169 -30.51 -78.08 -38.44
CA LEU A 169 -30.90 -79.09 -37.46
C LEU A 169 -30.20 -80.46 -37.69
N GLN A 170 -29.23 -80.52 -38.59
CA GLN A 170 -28.21 -81.57 -38.69
C GLN A 170 -26.88 -81.03 -38.18
#